data_AF-A0A310SNN7-F1
#
_entry.id   AF-A0A310SNN7-F1
#
_cell.length_a   1.000
_cell.length_b   1.000
_cell.length_c   1.000
_cell.angle_alpha   90.00
_cell.angle_beta   90.00
_cell.angle_gamma   90.00
#
_symmetry.space_group_name_H-M   'P 1'
#
loop_
_entity.id
_entity.type
_entity.pdbx_description
1 polymer ?
#
loop_
_entity_poly.entity_id
_entity_poly.type
_entity_poly.pdbx_seq_one_letter_code
_entity_poly.pdbx_strand_id
1 'polypeptide(L)'
;MANAEKDGNGSQFFFTLSFTPELQNKHTIFGEVTGESIYNMLKLEEVLVDENDGLLYPPRLLKSIILNNPFSDIIPRIIVQESEEVKDSLKTKAAAVRDFNLLSFGEEAEEDEEESVILNKKFTGKGKSPHDHLTDLKLSSQPAFELSGLANK
;
A
#
# COMPACT_ATOMS: atom_id res chain seq x y z
N MET A 1 28.67 9.27 11.69
CA MET A 1 28.29 10.47 10.90
C MET A 1 29.04 10.41 9.60
N ALA A 2 28.34 10.55 8.47
CA ALA A 2 28.99 10.61 7.17
C ALA A 2 29.67 11.98 7.03
N ASN A 3 30.91 11.98 6.54
CA ASN A 3 31.65 13.20 6.21
C ASN A 3 32.57 12.92 5.02
N ALA A 4 32.86 13.94 4.22
CA ALA A 4 33.84 13.88 3.15
C ALA A 4 35.20 14.44 3.59
N GLU A 5 35.17 15.40 4.51
CA GLU A 5 36.35 16.10 5.05
C GLU A 5 36.27 16.19 6.58
N LYS A 6 37.41 16.52 7.19
CA LYS A 6 37.51 16.76 8.63
C LYS A 6 36.56 17.89 9.03
N ASP A 7 35.82 17.69 10.11
CA ASP A 7 34.82 18.62 10.64
C ASP A 7 33.65 18.94 9.67
N GLY A 8 33.51 18.19 8.56
CA GLY A 8 32.42 18.31 7.57
C GLY A 8 31.15 17.54 7.95
N ASN A 9 30.83 17.46 9.24
CA ASN A 9 29.71 16.68 9.76
C ASN A 9 28.37 17.41 9.49
N GLY A 10 27.55 16.87 8.60
CA GLY A 10 26.20 17.38 8.30
C GLY A 10 25.08 16.61 9.01
N SER A 11 23.96 16.39 8.32
CA SER A 11 22.85 15.55 8.82
C SER A 11 22.89 14.10 8.32
N GLN A 12 23.80 13.78 7.38
CA GLN A 12 23.91 12.45 6.80
C GLN A 12 24.61 11.49 7.77
N PHE A 13 24.02 10.31 7.95
CA PHE A 13 24.58 9.24 8.76
C PHE A 13 24.45 7.92 8.02
N PHE A 14 25.16 6.91 8.51
CA PHE A 14 25.13 5.55 8.00
C PHE A 14 25.10 4.58 9.19
N PHE A 15 24.67 3.36 8.92
CA PHE A 15 24.76 2.27 9.89
C PHE A 15 25.89 1.34 9.50
N THR A 16 26.59 0.79 10.49
CA THR A 16 27.61 -0.24 10.30
C THR A 16 26.94 -1.62 10.33
N LEU A 17 27.01 -2.36 9.23
CA LEU A 17 26.49 -3.74 9.14
C LEU A 17 27.49 -4.78 9.65
N SER A 18 28.76 -4.42 9.70
CA SER A 18 29.87 -5.29 10.10
C SER A 18 30.96 -4.49 10.78
N PHE A 19 31.99 -5.18 11.28
CA PHE A 19 33.15 -4.56 11.89
C PHE A 19 33.98 -3.79 10.85
N THR A 20 34.11 -2.48 11.02
CA THR A 20 34.79 -1.57 10.08
C THR A 20 35.94 -0.79 10.76
N PRO A 21 37.12 -1.41 10.97
CA PRO A 21 38.26 -0.75 11.62
C PRO A 21 38.81 0.43 10.80
N GLU A 22 38.60 0.44 9.49
CA GLU A 22 39.06 1.48 8.56
C GLU A 22 38.37 2.83 8.78
N LEU A 23 37.21 2.84 9.43
CA LEU A 23 36.42 4.02 9.76
C LEU A 23 36.77 4.61 11.14
N GLN A 24 37.61 3.90 11.91
CA GLN A 24 38.00 4.31 13.26
C GLN A 24 38.74 5.65 13.22
N ASN A 25 38.39 6.54 14.16
CA ASN A 25 38.93 7.91 14.25
C ASN A 25 38.68 8.81 13.02
N LYS A 26 37.85 8.39 12.07
CA LYS A 26 37.46 9.20 10.89
C LYS A 26 36.03 9.72 10.99
N HIS A 27 35.11 8.88 11.43
CA HIS A 27 33.69 9.21 11.55
C HIS A 27 33.25 9.24 13.01
N THR A 28 32.39 10.20 13.36
CA THR A 28 31.84 10.32 14.72
C THR A 28 30.75 9.27 14.94
N ILE A 29 30.92 8.44 15.97
CA ILE A 29 29.90 7.51 16.46
C ILE A 29 29.04 8.24 17.50
N PHE A 30 27.72 8.21 17.35
CA PHE A 30 26.78 8.94 18.23
C PHE A 30 25.69 8.06 18.85
N GLY A 31 25.64 6.78 18.52
CA GLY A 31 24.63 5.86 19.06
C GLY A 31 24.80 4.44 18.54
N GLU A 32 24.02 3.53 19.13
CA GLU A 32 23.96 2.11 18.79
C GLU A 32 22.48 1.71 18.64
N VAL A 33 22.23 0.68 17.82
CA VAL A 33 20.90 0.11 17.64
C VAL A 33 20.66 -0.96 18.70
N THR A 34 19.57 -0.84 19.47
CA THR A 34 19.23 -1.81 20.52
C THR A 34 18.81 -3.16 19.94
N GLY A 35 19.20 -4.24 20.63
CA GLY A 35 18.95 -5.66 20.30
C GLY A 35 17.59 -5.99 19.71
N GLU A 36 16.51 -5.48 20.30
CA GLU A 36 15.12 -5.73 19.85
C GLU A 36 14.85 -5.29 18.40
N SER A 37 15.60 -4.31 17.90
CA SER A 37 15.43 -3.71 16.58
C SER A 37 16.56 -4.03 15.58
N ILE A 38 17.56 -4.82 15.97
CA ILE A 38 18.72 -5.14 15.11
C ILE A 38 18.27 -5.87 13.83
N TYR A 39 17.30 -6.78 13.92
CA TYR A 39 16.79 -7.51 12.75
C TYR A 39 16.16 -6.59 11.69
N ASN A 40 15.52 -5.49 12.11
CA ASN A 40 14.97 -4.51 11.18
C ASN A 40 16.08 -3.78 10.42
N MET A 41 17.22 -3.57 11.07
CA MET A 41 18.39 -2.96 10.45
C MET A 41 19.07 -3.92 9.48
N LEU A 42 19.25 -5.19 9.84
CA LEU A 42 19.81 -6.22 8.94
C LEU A 42 18.93 -6.40 7.68
N LYS A 43 17.61 -6.26 7.80
CA LYS A 43 16.71 -6.29 6.65
C LYS A 43 16.98 -5.17 5.63
N LEU A 44 17.63 -4.07 6.02
CA LEU A 44 18.02 -3.00 5.10
C LEU A 44 19.21 -3.40 4.20
N GLU A 45 19.99 -4.41 4.61
CA GLU A 45 21.09 -4.98 3.80
C GLU A 45 20.55 -5.82 2.64
N GLU A 46 19.45 -6.53 2.85
CA GLU A 46 18.85 -7.46 1.88
C GLU A 46 18.05 -6.75 0.76
N VAL A 47 18.17 -5.42 0.62
CA VAL A 47 17.43 -4.66 -0.38
C VAL A 47 18.00 -4.92 -1.78
N LEU A 48 17.13 -5.05 -2.77
CA LEU A 48 17.54 -5.25 -4.16
C LEU A 48 18.20 -3.99 -4.75
N VAL A 49 19.34 -4.20 -5.39
CA VAL A 49 20.21 -3.19 -5.96
C VAL A 49 20.34 -3.41 -7.47
N ASP A 50 20.49 -2.33 -8.23
CA ASP A 50 20.74 -2.35 -9.67
C ASP A 50 22.23 -2.55 -10.02
N GLU A 51 22.58 -2.48 -11.31
CA GLU A 51 23.96 -2.66 -11.77
C GLU A 51 24.92 -1.51 -11.37
N ASN A 52 24.40 -0.37 -10.90
CA ASN A 52 25.16 0.83 -10.49
C ASN A 52 25.13 1.07 -8.97
N ASP A 53 24.89 0.03 -8.17
CA ASP A 53 24.71 0.12 -6.72
C ASP A 53 23.53 1.01 -6.27
N GLY A 54 22.59 1.29 -7.17
CA GLY A 54 21.36 2.01 -6.90
C GLY A 54 20.29 1.09 -6.32
N LEU A 55 19.73 1.46 -5.17
CA LEU A 55 18.62 0.71 -4.56
C LEU A 55 17.37 0.82 -5.47
N LEU A 56 16.82 -0.32 -5.91
CA LEU A 56 15.59 -0.36 -6.71
C LEU A 56 14.39 0.20 -5.94
N TYR A 57 14.32 -0.14 -4.65
CA TYR A 57 13.29 0.35 -3.73
C TYR A 57 13.94 0.89 -2.46
N PRO A 58 14.39 2.16 -2.47
CA PRO A 58 15.10 2.75 -1.35
C PRO A 58 14.20 2.83 -0.10
N PRO A 59 14.63 2.28 1.06
CA PRO A 59 13.93 2.44 2.32
C PRO A 59 13.83 3.93 2.70
N ARG A 60 12.67 4.33 3.26
CA ARG A 60 12.41 5.71 3.68
C ARG A 60 12.13 5.80 5.17
N LEU A 61 12.65 6.84 5.81
CA LEU A 61 12.29 7.20 7.18
C LEU A 61 10.92 7.87 7.19
N LEU A 62 9.93 7.20 7.75
CA LEU A 62 8.55 7.71 7.80
C LEU A 62 8.34 8.68 8.97
N LYS A 63 8.88 8.35 10.14
CA LYS A 63 8.69 9.10 11.38
C LYS A 63 9.87 8.88 12.32
N SER A 64 10.24 9.91 13.06
CA SER A 64 11.18 9.85 14.18
C SER A 64 10.47 10.23 15.48
N ILE A 65 10.80 9.53 16.56
CA ILE A 65 10.26 9.79 17.89
C ILE A 65 11.43 9.78 18.87
N ILE A 66 11.56 10.84 19.67
CA ILE A 66 12.56 10.93 20.73
C ILE A 66 11.93 10.36 22.00
N LEU A 67 12.41 9.21 22.47
CA LEU A 67 11.88 8.55 23.67
C LEU A 67 12.34 9.23 24.96
N ASN A 68 13.62 9.61 25.01
CA ASN A 68 14.22 10.31 26.14
C ASN A 68 15.14 11.41 25.60
N ASN A 69 14.81 12.67 25.88
CA ASN A 69 15.63 13.80 25.47
C ASN A 69 16.48 14.29 26.67
N PRO A 70 17.81 14.07 26.67
CA PRO A 70 18.67 14.52 27.75
C PRO A 70 18.92 16.04 27.74
N PHE A 71 18.55 16.75 26.67
CA PHE A 71 18.78 18.18 26.51
C PHE A 71 17.47 18.95 26.54
N SER A 72 17.25 19.71 27.61
CA SER A 72 16.02 20.51 27.79
C SER A 72 16.01 21.83 27.00
N ASP A 73 17.16 22.25 26.48
CA ASP A 73 17.40 23.51 25.79
C ASP A 73 17.29 23.42 24.26
N ILE A 74 17.12 22.22 23.71
CA ILE A 74 16.94 22.02 22.27
C ILE A 74 15.52 22.48 21.87
N ILE A 75 15.46 23.59 21.13
CA ILE A 75 14.22 24.11 20.54
C ILE A 75 14.21 23.75 19.03
N PRO A 76 13.25 22.93 18.55
CA PRO A 76 13.14 22.61 17.13
C PRO A 76 12.96 23.88 16.30
N ARG A 77 13.66 23.97 15.18
CA ARG A 77 13.44 25.05 14.22
C ARG A 77 12.06 24.86 13.59
N ILE A 78 11.14 25.80 13.84
CA ILE A 78 9.86 25.86 13.14
C ILE A 78 10.14 26.33 11.71
N ILE A 79 10.41 25.37 10.83
CA ILE A 79 10.31 25.63 9.41
C ILE A 79 8.82 25.59 9.15
N VAL A 80 8.21 26.74 8.84
CA VAL A 80 6.93 26.76 8.13
C VAL A 80 7.24 26.12 6.79
N GLN A 81 7.23 24.79 6.76
CA GLN A 81 6.94 24.09 5.53
C GLN A 81 5.56 24.60 5.21
N GLU A 82 5.45 25.38 4.14
CA GLU A 82 4.27 25.34 3.30
C GLU A 82 4.10 23.87 2.96
N SER A 83 3.47 23.12 3.88
CA SER A 83 2.83 21.89 3.52
C SER A 83 1.87 22.35 2.44
N GLU A 84 2.17 22.01 1.20
CA GLU A 84 1.11 21.59 0.32
C GLU A 84 0.31 20.59 1.15
N GLU A 85 -0.71 21.13 1.82
CA GLU A 85 -1.85 20.39 2.25
C GLU A 85 -2.30 19.71 0.96
N VAL A 86 -1.89 18.46 0.78
CA VAL A 86 -2.66 17.51 -0.01
C VAL A 86 -3.96 17.43 0.76
N LYS A 87 -4.81 18.44 0.52
CA LYS A 87 -6.20 18.45 0.90
C LYS A 87 -6.74 17.23 0.19
N ASP A 88 -6.99 16.19 0.98
CA ASP A 88 -8.01 15.20 0.73
C ASP A 88 -9.34 15.95 0.52
N SER A 89 -9.50 16.55 -0.66
CA SER A 89 -10.78 17.02 -1.15
C SER A 89 -11.42 15.82 -1.82
N LEU A 90 -12.16 15.08 -1.01
CA LEU A 90 -13.25 14.26 -1.47
C LEU A 90 -14.12 15.06 -2.46
N LYS A 91 -14.35 14.43 -3.63
CA LYS A 91 -15.36 14.71 -4.69
C LYS A 91 -14.90 15.74 -5.73
N THR A 92 -14.69 15.34 -6.98
CA THR A 92 -15.75 14.81 -7.87
C THR A 92 -15.36 13.50 -8.55
N LYS A 93 -16.27 12.53 -8.53
CA LYS A 93 -16.23 11.40 -9.48
C LYS A 93 -16.48 11.98 -10.87
N ALA A 94 -15.42 12.30 -11.61
CA ALA A 94 -15.54 12.39 -13.06
C ALA A 94 -15.88 10.98 -13.54
N ALA A 95 -16.96 10.85 -14.30
CA ALA A 95 -17.26 9.61 -15.00
C ALA A 95 -16.05 9.30 -15.89
N ALA A 96 -15.30 8.25 -15.53
CA ALA A 96 -14.27 7.71 -16.40
C ALA A 96 -14.97 7.29 -17.69
N VAL A 97 -14.67 7.99 -18.79
CA VAL A 97 -15.01 7.52 -20.13
C VAL A 97 -14.23 6.23 -20.30
N ARG A 98 -14.95 5.10 -20.33
CA ARG A 98 -14.36 3.77 -20.49
C ARG A 98 -14.09 3.58 -21.98
N ASP A 99 -12.85 3.80 -22.39
CA ASP A 99 -12.43 3.49 -23.76
C ASP A 99 -12.18 1.98 -23.87
N PHE A 100 -13.24 1.21 -24.16
CA PHE A 100 -13.19 -0.24 -24.32
C PHE A 100 -12.30 -0.68 -25.50
N ASN A 101 -12.08 0.19 -26.49
CA ASN A 101 -11.23 -0.08 -27.66
C ASN A 101 -9.73 -0.18 -27.36
N LEU A 102 -9.27 0.18 -26.15
CA LEU A 102 -7.85 0.10 -25.80
C LEU A 102 -7.45 -1.31 -25.32
N LEU A 103 -8.43 -2.13 -24.92
CA LEU A 103 -8.21 -3.49 -24.46
C LEU A 103 -8.68 -4.46 -25.55
N SER A 104 -7.85 -5.47 -25.85
CA SER A 104 -8.19 -6.54 -26.80
C SER A 104 -9.35 -7.46 -26.34
N PHE A 105 -9.98 -7.14 -25.21
CA PHE A 105 -11.16 -7.79 -24.61
C PHE A 105 -12.36 -6.83 -24.47
N GLY A 106 -12.29 -5.66 -25.12
CA GLY A 106 -13.29 -4.59 -24.95
C GLY A 106 -14.70 -4.96 -25.42
N GLU A 107 -14.81 -5.70 -26.52
CA GLU A 107 -16.10 -6.12 -27.10
C GLU A 107 -16.84 -7.12 -26.20
N GLU A 108 -16.12 -8.11 -25.63
CA GLU A 108 -16.67 -9.08 -24.67
C GLU A 108 -17.15 -8.40 -23.37
N ALA A 109 -16.41 -7.38 -22.90
CA ALA A 109 -16.78 -6.64 -21.70
C ALA A 109 -18.00 -5.72 -21.90
N GLU A 110 -18.21 -5.19 -23.11
CA GLU A 110 -19.41 -4.42 -23.45
C GLU A 110 -20.64 -5.32 -23.51
N GLU A 111 -20.51 -6.48 -24.16
CA GLU A 111 -21.59 -7.48 -24.26
C GLU A 111 -22.00 -8.01 -22.87
N ASP A 112 -21.03 -8.34 -22.01
CA ASP A 112 -21.28 -8.78 -20.62
C ASP A 112 -21.94 -7.69 -19.76
N GLU A 113 -21.55 -6.42 -19.92
CA GLU A 113 -22.19 -5.31 -19.20
C GLU A 113 -23.64 -5.12 -19.66
N GLU A 114 -23.91 -5.16 -20.97
CA GLU A 114 -25.27 -5.07 -21.51
C GLU A 114 -26.16 -6.21 -21.02
N GLU A 115 -25.67 -7.45 -21.07
CA GLU A 115 -26.39 -8.61 -20.52
C GLU A 115 -26.69 -8.39 -19.04
N SER A 116 -25.69 -8.00 -18.24
CA SER A 116 -25.87 -7.75 -16.81
C SER A 116 -26.93 -6.66 -16.52
N VAL A 117 -27.00 -5.61 -17.32
CA VAL A 117 -27.99 -4.53 -17.17
C VAL A 117 -29.39 -5.02 -17.52
N ILE A 118 -29.53 -5.80 -18.58
CA ILE A 118 -30.80 -6.40 -18.98
C ILE A 118 -31.31 -7.34 -17.88
N LEU A 119 -30.42 -8.13 -17.29
CA LEU A 119 -30.74 -9.05 -16.19
C LEU A 119 -31.11 -8.32 -14.89
N ASN A 120 -30.35 -7.27 -14.55
CA ASN A 120 -30.67 -6.41 -13.42
C ASN A 120 -32.06 -5.78 -13.57
N LYS A 121 -32.44 -5.37 -14.78
CA LYS A 121 -33.79 -4.85 -15.07
C LYS A 121 -34.86 -5.93 -14.94
N LYS A 122 -34.59 -7.15 -15.41
CA LYS A 122 -35.52 -8.29 -15.35
C LYS A 122 -35.76 -8.81 -13.93
N PHE A 123 -34.77 -8.72 -13.05
CA PHE A 123 -34.83 -9.27 -11.69
C PHE A 123 -34.85 -8.20 -10.58
N THR A 124 -35.32 -6.99 -10.87
CA THR A 124 -35.44 -5.93 -9.85
C THR A 124 -36.24 -6.40 -8.62
N GLY A 125 -35.57 -6.50 -7.47
CA GLY A 125 -36.18 -6.89 -6.20
C GLY A 125 -36.22 -8.40 -5.89
N LYS A 126 -35.68 -9.27 -6.74
CA LYS A 126 -35.49 -10.71 -6.44
C LYS A 126 -34.00 -11.06 -6.41
N GLY A 127 -33.61 -12.01 -5.55
CA GLY A 127 -32.23 -12.48 -5.46
C GLY A 127 -31.79 -13.11 -6.77
N LYS A 128 -30.55 -12.85 -7.18
CA LYS A 128 -29.98 -13.43 -8.40
C LYS A 128 -29.57 -14.87 -8.11
N SER A 129 -30.36 -15.84 -8.57
CA SER A 129 -30.05 -17.26 -8.48
C SER A 129 -29.52 -17.76 -9.83
N PRO A 130 -28.41 -18.53 -9.87
CA PRO A 130 -27.92 -19.16 -11.11
C PRO A 130 -28.98 -20.04 -11.79
N HIS A 131 -29.86 -20.66 -11.00
CA HIS A 131 -30.93 -21.56 -11.48
C HIS A 131 -32.06 -20.83 -12.22
N ASP A 132 -32.23 -19.53 -11.99
CA ASP A 132 -33.25 -18.71 -12.68
C ASP A 132 -32.67 -18.00 -13.91
N HIS A 133 -31.33 -18.00 -14.04
CA HIS A 133 -30.61 -17.20 -15.01
C HIS A 133 -30.01 -18.04 -16.16
N LEU A 134 -29.47 -19.22 -15.84
CA LEU A 134 -28.80 -20.07 -16.81
C LEU A 134 -29.77 -21.11 -17.39
N THR A 135 -29.87 -21.15 -18.72
CA THR A 135 -30.68 -22.15 -19.45
C THR A 135 -29.91 -23.46 -19.62
N ASP A 136 -29.40 -24.04 -18.53
CA ASP A 136 -28.72 -25.34 -18.55
C ASP A 136 -29.72 -26.47 -18.25
N LEU A 137 -29.81 -27.46 -19.15
CA LEU A 137 -30.70 -28.62 -19.03
C LEU A 137 -30.41 -29.48 -17.79
N LYS A 138 -29.22 -29.37 -17.19
CA LYS A 138 -28.86 -30.10 -15.96
C LYS A 138 -29.28 -29.39 -14.67
N LEU A 139 -29.76 -28.14 -14.74
CA LEU A 139 -30.20 -27.39 -13.57
C LEU A 139 -31.71 -27.54 -13.40
N SER A 140 -32.13 -28.12 -12.27
CA SER A 140 -33.55 -28.19 -11.91
C SER A 140 -34.01 -26.88 -11.28
N SER A 141 -35.11 -26.31 -11.79
CA SER A 141 -35.78 -25.15 -11.17
C SER A 141 -36.72 -25.54 -10.03
N GLN A 142 -36.86 -26.84 -9.72
CA GLN A 142 -37.70 -27.31 -8.63
C GLN A 142 -36.90 -27.37 -7.32
N PRO A 143 -37.41 -26.80 -6.21
CA PRO A 143 -36.79 -26.96 -4.90
C PRO A 143 -36.81 -28.44 -4.49
N ALA A 144 -35.71 -28.93 -3.93
CA ALA A 144 -35.54 -30.35 -3.60
C ALA A 144 -36.47 -30.86 -2.48
N PHE A 145 -37.15 -29.96 -1.76
CA PHE A 145 -38.12 -30.29 -0.71
C PHE A 145 -39.32 -29.35 -0.77
N GLU A 146 -40.52 -29.92 -0.79
CA GLU A 146 -41.75 -29.16 -0.54
C GLU A 146 -41.89 -28.92 0.97
N LEU A 147 -41.87 -27.65 1.39
CA LEU A 147 -42.21 -27.30 2.76
C LEU A 147 -43.72 -27.50 2.97
N SER A 148 -44.08 -28.70 3.40
CA SER A 148 -45.41 -28.98 3.91
C SER A 148 -45.59 -28.29 5.27
N GLY A 149 -46.33 -27.19 5.24
CA GLY A 149 -47.11 -26.69 6.37
C GLY A 149 -46.33 -26.00 7.49
N LEU A 150 -46.34 -24.67 7.46
CA LEU A 150 -46.71 -23.94 8.66
C LEU A 150 -47.74 -22.86 8.30
N ALA A 151 -48.99 -23.27 8.27
CA ALA A 151 -50.07 -22.36 8.60
C ALA A 151 -49.87 -21.94 10.05
N ASN A 152 -49.79 -20.64 10.32
CA ASN A 152 -50.80 -19.91 11.10
C ASN A 152 -50.30 -18.53 11.56
N LYS A 153 -51.21 -17.57 11.35
CA LYS A 153 -51.44 -16.29 12.05
C LYS A 153 -50.47 -15.13 11.85
#